data_AF-A0A963XAD4-F1
#
_entry.id   AF-A0A963XAD4-F1
#
_cell.length_a   1.000
_cell.length_b   1.000
_cell.length_c   1.000
_cell.angle_alpha   90.00
_cell.angle_beta   90.00
_cell.angle_gamma   90.00
#
_symmetry.space_group_name_H-M   'P 1'
#
loop_
_entity.id
_entity.type
_entity.pdbx_description
1 polymer ?
#
loop_
_entity_poly.entity_id
_entity_poly.type
_entity_poly.pdbx_seq_one_letter_code
_entity_poly.pdbx_strand_id
1 'polypeptide(L)'
;PGMIEIFRKAQDPQATAALETIYAEEVGHVAYGAKWFNFLCGRENLDPKDTFHALVRRYFHGALKPPFNEEKRAEAGLPPDFYWPLAEEFPPAFRPDPG
;
A
#
# COMPACT_ATOMS: atom_id res chain seq x y z
N PRO A 1 -9.21 -6.76 6.04
CA PRO A 1 -8.85 -5.73 7.04
C PRO A 1 -9.43 -6.08 8.43
N GLY A 2 -8.58 -6.44 9.40
CA GLY A 2 -9.01 -6.94 10.71
C GLY A 2 -9.75 -5.92 11.60
N MET A 3 -9.52 -4.62 11.41
CA MET A 3 -10.20 -3.56 12.19
C MET A 3 -11.71 -3.52 11.97
N ILE A 4 -12.19 -3.69 10.72
CA ILE A 4 -13.63 -3.69 10.42
C ILE A 4 -14.31 -4.89 11.08
N GLU A 5 -13.67 -6.07 11.11
CA GLU A 5 -14.21 -7.24 11.81
C GLU A 5 -14.27 -7.05 13.34
N ILE A 6 -13.31 -6.34 13.93
CA ILE A 6 -13.31 -6.05 15.37
C ILE A 6 -14.53 -5.19 15.74
N PHE A 7 -14.83 -4.14 14.95
CA PHE A 7 -16.00 -3.29 15.19
C PHE A 7 -17.32 -3.96 14.82
N ARG A 8 -17.33 -4.84 13.80
CA ARG A 8 -18.48 -5.67 13.47
C ARG A 8 -18.84 -6.63 14.60
N LYS A 9 -17.83 -7.18 15.29
CA LYS A 9 -18.01 -8.01 16.51
C LYS A 9 -18.44 -7.18 17.73
N ALA A 10 -18.13 -5.90 17.78
CA ALA A 10 -18.54 -4.98 18.84
C ALA A 10 -20.00 -4.48 18.71
N GLN A 11 -20.74 -4.89 17.67
CA GLN A 11 -22.13 -4.48 17.38
C GLN A 11 -22.34 -2.95 17.37
N ASP A 12 -21.35 -2.19 16.91
CA ASP A 12 -21.51 -0.76 16.59
C ASP A 12 -21.66 -0.58 15.07
N PRO A 13 -22.91 -0.59 14.56
CA PRO A 13 -23.17 -0.47 13.13
C PRO A 13 -22.81 0.91 12.58
N GLN A 14 -22.79 1.96 13.41
CA GLN A 14 -22.41 3.31 12.95
C GLN A 14 -20.90 3.41 12.76
N ALA A 15 -20.10 2.89 13.69
CA ALA A 15 -18.65 2.84 13.56
C ALA A 15 -18.20 1.99 12.37
N THR A 16 -18.89 0.88 12.11
CA THR A 16 -18.59 0.00 10.97
C THR A 16 -18.85 0.70 9.63
N ALA A 17 -20.01 1.35 9.47
CA ALA A 17 -20.36 2.06 8.23
C ALA A 17 -19.43 3.27 7.95
N ALA A 18 -19.02 3.99 9.00
CA ALA A 18 -18.05 5.08 8.88
C ALA A 18 -16.68 4.56 8.40
N LEU A 19 -16.21 3.44 8.97
CA LEU A 19 -14.94 2.81 8.57
C LEU A 19 -14.98 2.25 7.15
N GLU A 20 -16.10 1.67 6.72
CA GLU A 20 -16.28 1.20 5.34
C GLU A 20 -16.25 2.37 4.33
N THR A 21 -16.84 3.51 4.68
CA THR A 21 -16.81 4.73 3.86
C THR A 21 -15.39 5.27 3.72
N ILE A 22 -14.70 5.47 4.85
CA ILE A 22 -13.28 5.91 4.86
C ILE A 22 -12.43 4.94 4.04
N TYR A 23 -12.63 3.63 4.23
CA TYR A 23 -11.86 2.62 3.53
C TYR A 23 -12.08 2.60 2.01
N ALA A 24 -13.27 2.95 1.54
CA ALA A 24 -13.55 3.10 0.11
C ALA A 24 -12.87 4.36 -0.47
N GLU A 25 -12.89 5.47 0.26
CA GLU A 25 -12.22 6.72 -0.14
C GLU A 25 -10.70 6.54 -0.25
N GLU A 26 -10.09 5.81 0.69
CA GLU A 26 -8.64 5.59 0.71
C GLU A 26 -8.12 4.84 -0.52
N VAL A 27 -8.90 3.93 -1.11
CA VAL A 27 -8.51 3.26 -2.37
C VAL A 27 -8.44 4.29 -3.51
N GLY A 28 -9.44 5.16 -3.58
CA GLY A 28 -9.47 6.25 -4.55
C GLY A 28 -8.30 7.20 -4.35
N HIS A 29 -7.99 7.58 -3.11
CA HIS A 29 -6.84 8.42 -2.78
C HIS A 29 -5.51 7.80 -3.24
N VAL A 30 -5.29 6.51 -2.95
CA VAL A 30 -4.08 5.80 -3.38
C VAL A 30 -4.01 5.71 -4.91
N ALA A 31 -5.13 5.45 -5.58
CA ALA A 31 -5.18 5.35 -7.04
C ALA A 31 -4.81 6.67 -7.73
N TYR A 32 -5.38 7.79 -7.25
CA TYR A 32 -5.03 9.11 -7.77
C TYR A 32 -3.57 9.47 -7.49
N GLY A 33 -3.07 9.15 -6.29
CA GLY A 33 -1.66 9.33 -5.93
C GLY A 33 -0.72 8.56 -6.85
N ALA A 34 -0.99 7.26 -7.05
CA ALA A 34 -0.22 6.40 -7.93
C ALA A 34 -0.24 6.91 -9.39
N LYS A 35 -1.39 7.35 -9.88
CA LYS A 35 -1.52 7.92 -11.23
C LYS A 35 -0.63 9.15 -11.43
N TRP A 36 -0.70 10.12 -10.52
CA TRP A 36 0.13 11.33 -10.60
C TRP A 36 1.60 11.04 -10.42
N PHE A 37 1.95 10.14 -9.50
CA PHE A 37 3.32 9.71 -9.26
C PHE A 37 3.94 9.08 -10.52
N ASN A 38 3.24 8.15 -11.17
CA ASN A 38 3.69 7.54 -12.43
C ASN A 38 3.80 8.57 -13.56
N PHE A 39 2.84 9.50 -13.67
CA PHE A 39 2.89 10.58 -14.65
C PHE A 39 4.12 11.48 -14.46
N LEU A 40 4.42 11.88 -13.22
CA LEU A 40 5.59 12.70 -12.91
C LEU A 40 6.89 11.93 -13.18
N CYS A 41 6.99 10.67 -12.77
CA CYS A 41 8.17 9.85 -13.08
C CYS A 41 8.39 9.72 -14.59
N GLY A 42 7.34 9.47 -15.37
CA GLY A 42 7.43 9.42 -16.83
C GLY A 42 7.88 10.74 -17.46
N ARG A 43 7.43 11.88 -16.93
CA ARG A 43 7.85 13.21 -17.41
C ARG A 43 9.32 13.51 -17.09
N GLU A 44 9.80 13.07 -15.93
CA GLU A 44 11.19 13.26 -15.49
C GLU A 44 12.14 12.12 -15.95
N ASN A 45 11.64 11.16 -16.74
CA ASN A 45 12.36 9.97 -17.19
C ASN A 45 12.97 9.14 -16.04
N LEU A 46 12.21 8.99 -14.95
CA LEU A 46 12.56 8.21 -13.77
C LEU A 46 11.79 6.88 -13.75
N ASP A 47 12.41 5.83 -13.22
CA ASP A 47 11.71 4.60 -12.89
C ASP A 47 10.82 4.83 -11.64
N PRO A 48 9.49 4.62 -11.73
CA PRO A 48 8.58 4.87 -10.62
C PRO A 48 8.88 4.01 -9.38
N LYS A 49 9.26 2.75 -9.56
CA LYS A 49 9.50 1.83 -8.45
C LYS A 49 10.75 2.23 -7.69
N ASP A 50 11.85 2.49 -8.39
CA ASP A 50 13.11 2.91 -7.76
C ASP A 50 12.94 4.27 -7.06
N THR A 51 12.21 5.19 -7.70
CA THR A 51 11.88 6.51 -7.11
C THR A 51 11.03 6.34 -5.86
N PHE A 52 10.03 5.46 -5.88
CA PHE A 52 9.17 5.19 -4.73
C PHE A 52 9.99 4.62 -3.57
N HIS A 53 10.84 3.61 -3.82
CA HIS A 53 11.72 3.05 -2.80
C HIS A 53 12.64 4.09 -2.19
N ALA A 54 13.24 4.97 -3.01
CA ALA A 54 14.10 6.04 -2.54
C ALA A 54 13.35 7.05 -1.66
N LEU A 55 12.14 7.45 -2.06
CA LEU A 55 11.30 8.37 -1.28
C LEU A 55 10.84 7.75 0.03
N VAL A 56 10.38 6.50 0.03
CA VAL A 56 9.97 5.81 1.25
C VAL A 56 11.15 5.69 2.21
N ARG A 57 12.33 5.24 1.76
CA ARG A 57 13.52 5.16 2.63
C ARG A 57 13.96 6.51 3.18
N ARG A 58 13.76 7.60 2.43
CA ARG A 58 14.15 8.96 2.83
C ARG A 58 13.21 9.55 3.87
N TYR A 59 11.90 9.36 3.70
CA TYR A 59 10.88 10.09 4.46
C TYR A 59 10.12 9.22 5.46
N PHE A 60 10.18 7.89 5.33
CA PHE A 60 9.54 6.95 6.24
C PHE A 60 10.60 6.19 7.04
N HIS A 61 10.58 6.36 8.36
CA HIS A 61 11.64 5.86 9.25
C HIS A 61 11.32 4.49 9.90
N GLY A 62 10.19 3.88 9.57
CA GLY A 62 9.85 2.51 9.97
C GLY A 62 9.83 1.56 8.78
N ALA A 63 9.65 0.27 9.02
CA ALA A 63 9.37 -0.67 7.94
C ALA A 63 7.87 -0.73 7.62
N LEU A 64 7.58 -1.12 6.38
CA LEU A 64 6.22 -1.46 6.00
C LEU A 64 5.83 -2.79 6.66
N LYS A 65 4.74 -2.77 7.42
CA LYS A 65 4.29 -3.95 8.16
C LYS A 65 3.18 -4.67 7.39
N PRO A 66 3.37 -5.95 7.02
CA PRO A 66 2.28 -6.78 6.52
C PRO A 66 1.23 -7.04 7.63
N PRO A 67 -0.01 -7.48 7.29
CA PRO A 67 -0.47 -7.85 5.96
C PRO A 67 -0.90 -6.65 5.09
N PHE A 68 -0.45 -6.64 3.83
CA PHE A 68 -0.92 -5.67 2.83
C PHE A 68 -2.22 -6.15 2.20
N ASN A 69 -3.15 -5.24 1.90
CA ASN A 69 -4.28 -5.56 1.02
C ASN A 69 -3.80 -5.47 -0.44
N GLU A 70 -3.28 -6.57 -0.96
CA GLU A 70 -2.68 -6.65 -2.30
C GLU A 70 -3.72 -6.41 -3.40
N GLU A 71 -4.93 -6.94 -3.26
CA GLU A 71 -6.03 -6.77 -4.22
C GLU A 71 -6.35 -5.28 -4.40
N LYS A 72 -6.59 -4.56 -3.31
CA LYS A 72 -6.92 -3.13 -3.38
C LYS A 72 -5.74 -2.25 -3.80
N ARG A 73 -4.51 -2.63 -3.47
CA ARG A 73 -3.31 -1.91 -3.92
C ARG A 73 -3.09 -2.10 -5.42
N ALA A 74 -3.35 -3.30 -5.94
CA ALA A 74 -3.32 -3.56 -7.38
C ALA A 74 -4.41 -2.76 -8.11
N GLU A 75 -5.64 -2.71 -7.59
CA GLU A 75 -6.72 -1.84 -8.13
C GLU A 75 -6.30 -0.36 -8.16
N ALA A 76 -5.52 0.08 -7.17
CA ALA A 76 -4.99 1.43 -7.08
C ALA A 76 -3.71 1.65 -7.93
N GLY A 77 -3.27 0.68 -8.73
CA GLY A 77 -2.07 0.82 -9.58
C GLY A 77 -0.76 0.78 -8.81
N LEU A 78 -0.74 0.15 -7.64
CA LEU A 78 0.45 -0.04 -6.81
C LEU A 78 0.76 -1.54 -6.66
N PRO A 79 1.55 -2.13 -7.58
CA PRO A 79 1.86 -3.55 -7.55
C PRO A 79 2.77 -3.95 -6.38
N PRO A 80 2.87 -5.26 -6.08
CA PRO A 80 3.55 -5.74 -4.88
C PRO A 80 5.05 -5.38 -4.77
N ASP A 81 5.72 -5.19 -5.89
CA ASP A 81 7.13 -4.77 -5.99
C ASP A 81 7.39 -3.34 -5.47
N PHE A 82 6.36 -2.51 -5.31
CA PHE A 82 6.50 -1.19 -4.68
C PHE A 82 6.72 -1.28 -3.18
N TYR A 83 6.12 -2.26 -2.48
CA TYR A 83 6.06 -2.26 -1.02
C TYR A 83 6.65 -3.50 -0.35
N TRP A 84 6.61 -4.69 -0.97
CA TRP A 84 7.23 -5.88 -0.36
C TRP A 84 8.73 -5.75 -0.14
N PRO A 85 9.53 -5.16 -1.06
CA PRO A 85 10.95 -4.93 -0.83
C PRO A 85 11.28 -3.93 0.29
N LEU A 86 10.27 -3.24 0.82
CA LEU A 86 10.37 -2.26 1.91
C LEU A 86 9.78 -2.80 3.22
N ALA A 87 9.31 -4.06 3.22
CA ALA A 87 8.82 -4.73 4.41
C ALA A 87 9.98 -5.37 5.19
N GLU A 88 9.89 -5.34 6.53
CA GLU A 88 10.87 -5.96 7.44
C GLU A 88 10.93 -7.49 7.30
N GLU A 89 9.83 -8.11 6.84
CA GLU A 89 9.71 -9.56 6.62
C GLU A 89 9.30 -9.85 5.16
N PHE A 90 10.19 -10.50 4.41
CA PHE A 90 9.85 -11.02 3.08
C PHE A 90 8.96 -12.27 3.20
N PRO A 91 7.82 -12.33 2.49
CA PRO A 91 7.13 -13.59 2.25
C PRO A 91 8.07 -14.57 1.54
N PRO A 92 7.93 -15.89 1.75
CA PRO A 92 8.77 -16.89 1.11
C PRO A 92 8.85 -16.74 -0.43
N ALA A 93 7.80 -16.24 -1.07
CA ALA A 93 7.71 -16.07 -2.52
C ALA A 93 8.55 -14.90 -3.11
N PHE A 94 9.08 -14.01 -2.27
CA PHE A 94 9.82 -12.81 -2.71
C PHE A 94 11.23 -12.73 -2.12
N ARG A 95 11.75 -13.82 -1.52
CA ARG A 95 13.14 -13.86 -1.07
C ARG A 95 14.06 -13.90 -2.29
N PRO A 96 15.00 -12.95 -2.46
CA PRO A 96 16.07 -13.11 -3.42
C PRO A 96 16.92 -14.33 -3.03
N ASP A 97 17.31 -15.13 -4.01
CA ASP A 97 18.12 -16.34 -3.83
C ASP A 97 19.44 -15.97 -3.13
N PRO A 98 19.81 -16.62 -2.00
CA PRO A 98 21.11 -16.42 -1.40
C PRO A 98 22.13 -17.14 -2.28
N GLY A 99 22.64 -16.43 -3.30
CA GLY A 99 23.77 -16.88 -4.10
C GLY A 99 24.99 -17.24 -3.25
#